data_AF-A0A1H0U8W8-F1
#
_entry.id   AF-A0A1H0U8W8-F1
#
_cell.length_a   1.000
_cell.length_b   1.000
_cell.length_c   1.000
_cell.angle_alpha   90.00
_cell.angle_beta   90.00
_cell.angle_gamma   90.00
#
_symmetry.space_group_name_H-M   'P 1'
#
loop_
_entity.id
_entity.type
_entity.pdbx_description
1 polymer ?
#
loop_
_entity_poly.entity_id
_entity_poly.type
_entity_poly.pdbx_seq_one_letter_code
_entity_poly.pdbx_strand_id
1 'polypeptide(L)' 'MSTEIIRERLHEYIRFADDKKVEAIYTMVENEIIEELDLWEDKAFLNELKDRLDEYESGKVTGSGWEEVKQKARDRKS' A
#
# COMPACT_ATOMS: atom_id res chain seq x y z
N MET A 1 4.30 -27.37 8.33
CA MET A 1 3.60 -26.06 8.35
C MET A 1 3.88 -25.40 7.02
N SER A 2 2.87 -24.94 6.28
CA SER A 2 3.10 -24.24 5.01
C SER A 2 3.65 -22.84 5.26
N THR A 3 4.36 -22.29 4.29
CA THR A 3 4.85 -20.91 4.31
C THR A 3 3.72 -19.88 4.38
N GLU A 4 2.56 -20.21 3.79
CA GLU A 4 1.32 -19.42 3.90
C GLU A 4 0.88 -19.24 5.36
N ILE A 5 0.77 -20.34 6.13
CA ILE A 5 0.40 -20.29 7.55
C ILE A 5 1.44 -19.52 8.38
N ILE A 6 2.73 -19.63 8.03
CA ILE A 6 3.79 -18.87 8.71
C ILE A 6 3.62 -17.37 8.44
N ARG A 7 3.32 -16.98 7.21
CA ARG A 7 3.12 -15.57 6.82
C ARG A 7 1.92 -14.95 7.54
N GLU A 8 0.79 -15.64 7.57
CA GLU A 8 -0.41 -15.16 8.29
C GLU A 8 -0.12 -14.92 9.77
N ARG A 9 0.56 -15.87 10.43
CA ARG A 9 0.93 -15.73 11.85
C ARG A 9 1.88 -14.58 12.12
N LEU A 10 2.83 -14.33 11.22
CA LEU A 10 3.74 -13.19 11.34
C LEU A 10 2.97 -11.86 11.19
N HIS A 11 2.04 -11.77 10.23
CA HIS A 11 1.18 -10.59 10.10
C HIS A 11 0.33 -10.35 11.36
N GLU A 12 -0.30 -11.39 11.90
CA GLU A 12 -1.07 -11.28 13.14
C GLU A 12 -0.21 -10.84 14.32
N TYR A 13 0.98 -11.43 14.46
CA TYR A 13 1.90 -11.08 15.54
C TYR A 13 2.34 -9.61 15.48
N ILE A 14 2.74 -9.11 14.30
CA ILE A 14 3.17 -7.72 14.11
C ILE A 14 2.07 -6.73 14.52
N ARG A 15 0.79 -7.06 14.31
CA ARG A 15 -0.34 -6.18 14.68
C ARG A 15 -0.46 -5.92 16.19
N PHE A 16 0.05 -6.81 17.03
CA PHE A 16 -0.11 -6.74 18.50
C PHE A 16 1.22 -6.69 19.25
N ALA A 17 2.35 -6.77 18.54
CA ALA A 17 3.68 -6.69 19.13
C ALA A 17 3.92 -5.28 19.70
N ASP A 18 4.67 -5.19 20.80
CA ASP A 18 5.12 -3.91 21.32
C ASP A 18 6.21 -3.28 20.43
N ASP A 19 6.32 -1.97 20.50
CA ASP A 19 7.18 -1.16 19.63
C ASP A 19 8.62 -1.68 19.58
N LYS A 20 9.20 -2.09 20.72
CA LYS A 20 10.58 -2.60 20.76
C LYS A 20 10.76 -3.86 19.93
N LYS A 21 9.77 -4.75 19.93
CA LYS A 21 9.81 -5.97 19.12
C LYS A 21 9.59 -5.67 17.64
N VAL A 22 8.73 -4.71 17.32
CA VAL A 22 8.52 -4.26 15.95
C VAL A 22 9.81 -3.65 15.38
N GLU A 23 10.45 -2.75 16.12
CA GLU A 23 11.74 -2.15 15.75
C GLU A 23 12.82 -3.22 15.52
N ALA A 24 12.97 -4.17 16.44
CA ALA A 24 13.96 -5.23 16.30
C ALA A 24 13.71 -6.10 15.05
N ILE A 25 12.46 -6.42 14.74
CA ILE A 25 12.10 -7.17 13.53
C ILE A 25 12.40 -6.32 12.30
N TYR A 26 12.00 -5.05 12.29
CA TYR A 26 12.25 -4.14 11.18
C TYR A 26 13.76 -4.05 10.89
N THR A 27 14.60 -3.81 11.89
CA THR A 27 16.07 -3.77 11.71
C THR A 27 16.65 -5.05 11.12
N MET A 28 16.04 -6.22 11.39
CA MET A 28 16.51 -7.48 10.79
C MET A 28 16.22 -7.58 9.28
N VAL A 29 15.20 -6.88 8.78
CA VAL A 29 14.73 -7.00 7.39
C VAL A 29 14.74 -5.67 6.63
N GLU A 30 15.19 -4.57 7.25
CA GLU A 30 15.07 -3.21 6.71
C GLU A 30 15.71 -3.08 5.32
N ASN A 31 16.87 -3.71 5.10
CA ASN A 31 17.55 -3.66 3.80
C ASN A 31 16.76 -4.40 2.71
N GLU A 32 16.07 -5.49 3.05
CA GLU A 32 15.21 -6.23 2.10
C GLU A 32 13.92 -5.47 1.80
N ILE A 33 13.41 -4.69 2.76
CA ILE A 33 12.24 -3.82 2.58
C ILE A 33 12.58 -2.60 1.70
N ILE A 34 13.75 -1.98 1.92
CA ILE A 34 14.17 -0.74 1.24
C ILE A 34 14.56 -1.00 -0.24
N GLU A 35 14.98 -2.21 -0.59
CA GLU A 35 15.30 -2.57 -1.99
C GLU A 35 14.08 -2.54 -2.93
N GLU A 36 12.86 -2.65 -2.40
CA GLU A 36 11.63 -2.43 -3.15
C GLU A 36 11.29 -0.94 -3.16
N LEU A 37 11.85 -0.17 -4.11
CA LEU A 37 11.40 1.15 -4.57
C LEU A 37 10.66 1.94 -3.46
N ASP A 38 11.41 2.56 -2.54
CA ASP A 38 10.86 3.20 -1.34
C ASP A 38 10.00 4.43 -1.67
N LEU A 39 8.77 4.18 -2.08
CA LEU A 39 7.76 5.18 -2.41
C LEU A 39 7.40 6.06 -1.21
N TRP A 40 7.74 5.64 0.02
CA TRP A 40 7.50 6.42 1.23
C TRP A 40 8.54 7.52 1.45
N GLU A 41 9.68 7.45 0.78
CA GLU A 41 10.68 8.53 0.73
C GLU A 41 10.58 9.38 -0.56
N ASP A 42 9.81 8.92 -1.56
CA ASP A 42 9.53 9.68 -2.77
C ASP A 42 8.51 10.81 -2.50
N LYS A 43 9.04 12.01 -2.24
CA LYS A 43 8.25 13.22 -2.02
C LYS A 43 7.30 13.55 -3.17
N ALA A 44 7.67 13.26 -4.42
CA ALA A 44 6.79 13.54 -5.56
C ALA A 44 5.59 12.60 -5.55
N PHE A 45 5.82 11.31 -5.26
CA PHE A 45 4.77 10.33 -5.10
C PHE A 45 3.83 10.66 -3.93
N LEU A 46 4.40 11.02 -2.76
CA LEU A 46 3.60 11.40 -1.59
C LEU A 46 2.77 12.66 -1.81
N ASN A 47 3.32 13.66 -2.49
CA ASN A 47 2.57 14.88 -2.83
C ASN A 47 1.40 14.59 -3.78
N GLU A 48 1.62 13.78 -4.83
CA GLU A 48 0.54 13.35 -5.72
C GLU A 48 -0.55 12.59 -4.97
N LEU A 49 -0.19 11.69 -4.06
CA LEU A 49 -1.14 10.96 -3.23
C LEU A 49 -1.99 11.89 -2.36
N LYS A 50 -1.35 12.87 -1.73
CA LYS A 50 -2.02 13.88 -0.92
C LYS A 50 -2.97 14.74 -1.76
N ASP A 51 -2.50 15.25 -2.89
CA ASP A 51 -3.31 16.08 -3.77
C ASP A 51 -4.56 15.32 -4.24
N ARG A 52 -4.41 14.05 -4.64
CA ARG A 52 -5.56 13.22 -5.05
C ARG A 52 -6.54 12.96 -3.91
N LEU A 53 -6.06 12.82 -2.68
CA LEU A 53 -6.93 12.68 -1.51
C LEU A 53 -7.70 13.99 -1.25
N ASP A 54 -7.01 15.12 -1.26
CA ASP A 54 -7.62 16.44 -1.05
C ASP A 54 -8.68 16.75 -2.13
N GLU A 55 -8.42 16.38 -3.39
CA GLU A 55 -9.39 16.50 -4.49
C GLU A 55 -10.62 15.60 -4.31
N TYR A 56 -10.44 14.40 -3.76
CA TYR A 56 -11.54 13.50 -3.46
C TYR A 56 -12.37 13.99 -2.27
N GLU A 57 -11.72 14.40 -1.18
CA GLU A 57 -12.38 14.90 0.03
C GLU A 57 -13.11 16.23 -0.20
N SER A 58 -12.56 17.10 -1.04
CA SER A 58 -13.24 18.33 -1.47
C SER A 58 -14.43 18.08 -2.41
N GLY A 59 -14.61 16.86 -2.90
CA GLY A 59 -15.65 16.50 -3.87
C GLY A 59 -15.36 17.01 -5.29
N LYS A 60 -14.15 17.53 -5.54
CA LYS A 60 -13.70 17.97 -6.87
C LYS A 60 -13.58 16.79 -7.83
N VAL A 61 -13.19 15.62 -7.32
CA VAL A 61 -13.11 14.36 -8.07
C VAL A 61 -13.97 13.30 -7.40
N THR A 62 -14.72 12.54 -8.20
CA THR A 62 -15.54 11.42 -7.74
C THR A 62 -14.98 10.09 -8.22
N GLY A 63 -15.21 9.03 -7.44
CA GLY A 63 -14.90 7.67 -7.85
C GLY A 63 -15.80 7.22 -9.02
N SER A 64 -15.28 6.32 -9.86
CA SER A 64 -16.08 5.62 -10.87
C SER A 64 -16.51 4.24 -10.37
N GLY A 65 -17.68 3.77 -10.82
CA GLY A 65 -18.13 2.42 -10.52
C GLY A 65 -17.22 1.37 -11.15
N TRP A 66 -16.97 0.26 -10.46
CA TRP A 66 -16.01 -0.76 -10.93
C TRP A 66 -16.36 -1.36 -12.29
N GLU A 67 -17.66 -1.59 -12.56
CA GLU A 67 -18.12 -2.09 -13.85
C GLU A 67 -17.96 -1.07 -14.98
N GLU A 68 -18.15 0.22 -14.68
CA GLU A 68 -17.92 1.31 -15.63
C GLU A 68 -16.44 1.40 -16.01
N VAL A 69 -15.53 1.27 -15.03
CA VAL A 69 -14.08 1.26 -15.26
C VAL A 69 -13.68 0.08 -16.15
N LYS A 70 -14.21 -1.13 -15.89
CA LYS A 70 -13.94 -2.31 -16.73
C LYS A 70 -14.44 -2.12 -18.16
N GLN A 71 -15.64 -1.55 -18.33
CA GLN A 71 -16.20 -1.32 -19.66
C GLN A 71 -15.33 -0.34 -20.46
N LYS A 72 -14.98 0.81 -19.87
CA LYS A 72 -14.06 1.79 -20.48
C LYS A 72 -12.70 1.19 -20.86
N ALA A 73 -12.16 0.30 -20.03
CA ALA A 73 -10.88 -0.36 -20.31
C ALA A 73 -10.96 -1.32 -21.51
N ARG A 74 -12.12 -1.97 -21.73
CA ARG A 74 -12.38 -2.81 -22.91
C ARG A 74 -12.57 -1.96 -24.16
N ASP A 75 -13.32 -0.87 -24.05
CA ASP A 75 -13.64 0.01 -25.19
C ASP A 75 -12.39 0.74 -25.72
N ARG A 76 -11.39 1.02 -24.86
CA ARG A 76 -10.11 1.63 -25.26
C ARG A 76 -9.15 0.69 -26.03
N LYS A 77 -9.47 -0.60 -26.16
CA LYS A 77 -8.67 -1.56 -26.94
C LYS A 77 -9.17 -1.74 -28.40
N SER A 78 -10.11 -0.92 -28.86
CA SER A 78 -10.61 -0.90 -30.25
C SER A 78 -9.84 0.05 -31.16
#